data_AF-A0A6G1SFH8-F1
#
_entry.id   AF-A0A6G1SFH8-F1
#
_cell.length_a   1.000
_cell.length_b   1.000
_cell.length_c   1.000
_cell.angle_alpha   90.00
_cell.angle_beta   90.00
_cell.angle_gamma   90.00
#
_symmetry.space_group_name_H-M   'P 1'
#
loop_
_entity.id
_entity.type
_entity.pdbx_description
1 polymer ?
#
loop_
_entity_poly.entity_id
_entity_poly.type
_entity_poly.pdbx_seq_one_letter_code
_entity_poly.pdbx_strand_id
1 'polypeptide(L)'
;GLNNIQRESTATPLTVDQDAIYSTQATFWGARRVNQCRCGWPQTLLVPRGNEAGITYKLFAMVTDYSQDKTPASANEICHDGWILCGVPGSDYYPDKRAMGFPFDRAFRPDVKTLDDFLTDNMKVQDIVVKFDDSRVDPPSALLPGEVSTSWMP
;
A
#
# COMPACT_ATOMS: atom_id res chain seq x y z
N GLY A 1 -8.86 19.12 -17.10
CA GLY A 1 -9.03 20.18 -16.09
C GLY A 1 -8.06 19.94 -14.95
N LEU A 2 -7.99 20.86 -13.98
CA LEU A 2 -7.20 20.67 -12.76
C LEU A 2 -7.91 19.69 -11.81
N ASN A 3 -7.17 18.72 -11.27
CA ASN A 3 -7.68 17.75 -10.31
C ASN A 3 -6.82 17.82 -9.03
N ASN A 4 -7.46 17.74 -7.87
CA ASN A 4 -6.79 17.62 -6.58
C ASN A 4 -7.09 16.23 -6.01
N ILE A 5 -6.05 15.43 -5.78
CA ILE A 5 -6.17 14.03 -5.35
C ILE A 5 -5.56 13.92 -3.96
N GLN A 6 -6.35 13.42 -3.01
CA GLN A 6 -5.92 13.14 -1.65
C GLN A 6 -6.14 11.66 -1.36
N ARG A 7 -5.17 11.02 -0.72
CA ARG A 7 -5.24 9.61 -0.34
C ARG A 7 -4.68 9.42 1.06
N GLU A 8 -5.48 8.81 1.91
CA GLU A 8 -5.08 8.43 3.25
C GLU A 8 -4.08 7.26 3.22
N SER A 9 -3.14 7.25 4.16
CA SER A 9 -2.16 6.17 4.30
C SER A 9 -2.81 4.83 4.71
N THR A 10 -3.97 4.87 5.37
CA THR A 10 -4.77 3.68 5.74
C THR A 10 -5.53 3.09 4.56
N ALA A 11 -5.68 3.83 3.46
CA ALA A 11 -6.35 3.37 2.24
C ALA A 11 -5.35 2.78 1.22
N THR A 12 -4.17 2.33 1.66
CA THR A 12 -3.16 1.74 0.76
C THR A 12 -3.57 0.31 0.32
N PRO A 13 -3.27 -0.12 -0.91
CA PRO A 13 -3.58 -1.48 -1.35
C PRO A 13 -2.48 -2.50 -1.00
N LEU A 14 -1.43 -2.06 -0.30
CA LEU A 14 -0.30 -2.89 0.11
C LEU A 14 -0.56 -3.65 1.41
N THR A 15 -1.32 -3.02 2.31
CA THR A 15 -1.41 -3.49 3.69
C THR A 15 -2.75 -4.14 3.98
N VAL A 16 -2.78 -4.86 5.09
CA VAL A 16 -3.99 -5.38 5.70
C VAL A 16 -4.06 -4.92 7.15
N ASP A 17 -5.27 -4.97 7.69
CA ASP A 17 -5.54 -4.73 9.10
C ASP A 17 -4.74 -5.69 10.00
N GLN A 18 -4.26 -5.20 11.15
CA GLN A 18 -3.62 -6.04 12.15
C GLN A 18 -4.55 -7.12 12.68
N ASP A 19 -5.84 -6.87 12.81
CA ASP A 19 -6.82 -7.88 13.21
C ASP A 19 -6.86 -9.01 12.19
N ALA A 20 -6.69 -8.70 10.91
CA ALA A 20 -6.59 -9.73 9.88
C ALA A 20 -5.35 -10.61 10.08
N ILE A 21 -4.27 -10.11 10.69
CA ILE A 21 -3.03 -10.86 10.91
C ILE A 21 -3.05 -11.62 12.26
N TYR A 22 -3.44 -10.95 13.34
CA TYR A 22 -3.22 -11.42 14.71
C TYR A 22 -4.45 -12.02 15.39
N SER A 23 -5.67 -11.74 14.90
CA SER A 23 -6.86 -12.29 15.56
C SER A 23 -6.95 -13.81 15.37
N THR A 24 -7.22 -14.56 16.43
CA THR A 24 -7.44 -16.01 16.36
C THR A 24 -8.94 -16.36 16.32
N GLN A 25 -9.80 -15.36 16.50
CA GLN A 25 -11.25 -15.52 16.55
C GLN A 25 -11.86 -15.56 15.15
N ALA A 26 -12.16 -16.78 14.69
CA ALA A 26 -13.18 -17.01 13.68
C ALA A 26 -14.56 -17.00 14.36
N THR A 27 -15.01 -15.89 14.94
CA THR A 27 -16.30 -15.90 15.65
C THR A 27 -17.27 -14.82 15.19
N PHE A 28 -18.34 -15.33 14.55
CA PHE A 28 -19.74 -15.10 14.88
C PHE A 28 -20.07 -13.65 15.29
N TRP A 29 -20.70 -12.93 14.36
CA TRP A 29 -21.26 -11.57 14.49
C TRP A 29 -20.26 -10.40 14.30
N GLY A 30 -19.88 -10.11 13.05
CA GLY A 30 -19.58 -8.72 12.67
C GLY A 30 -18.35 -8.44 11.79
N ALA A 31 -17.26 -9.20 11.88
CA ALA A 31 -16.06 -8.93 11.08
C ALA A 31 -15.88 -9.97 9.97
N ARG A 32 -16.45 -9.68 8.80
CA ARG A 32 -16.48 -10.52 7.61
C ARG A 32 -15.15 -10.44 6.84
N ARG A 33 -14.07 -11.04 7.36
CA ARG A 33 -12.85 -11.27 6.58
C ARG A 33 -12.61 -12.78 6.57
N VAL A 34 -12.97 -13.43 5.46
CA VAL A 34 -12.65 -14.86 5.24
C VAL A 34 -11.14 -15.02 5.39
N ASN A 35 -10.64 -16.16 5.88
CA ASN A 35 -9.20 -16.44 6.01
C ASN A 35 -8.36 -16.11 4.76
N GLN A 36 -9.00 -16.04 3.59
CA GLN A 36 -8.43 -15.66 2.30
C GLN A 36 -8.01 -14.18 2.19
N CYS A 37 -8.52 -13.30 3.06
CA CYS A 37 -8.23 -11.87 3.07
C CYS A 37 -7.12 -11.46 4.06
N ARG A 38 -6.32 -12.44 4.52
CA ARG A 38 -5.26 -12.22 5.52
C ARG A 38 -3.89 -11.96 4.90
N CYS A 39 -3.74 -12.19 3.60
CA CYS A 39 -2.49 -11.95 2.90
C CYS A 39 -2.31 -10.44 2.70
N GLY A 40 -1.21 -9.89 3.19
CA GLY A 40 -0.82 -8.50 2.97
C GLY A 40 0.28 -8.07 3.93
N TRP A 41 0.80 -6.87 3.71
CA TRP A 41 1.80 -6.29 4.59
C TRP A 41 1.15 -5.70 5.87
N PRO A 42 1.77 -5.80 7.06
CA PRO A 42 1.20 -5.15 8.25
C PRO A 42 1.14 -3.62 8.10
N GLN A 43 0.00 -3.00 8.42
CA GLN A 43 -0.17 -1.54 8.31
C GLN A 43 0.90 -0.76 9.09
N THR A 44 1.29 -1.24 10.28
CA THR A 44 2.31 -0.60 11.13
C THR A 44 3.74 -0.72 10.62
N LEU A 45 3.97 -1.48 9.54
CA LEU A 45 5.27 -1.60 8.89
C LEU A 45 5.30 -0.89 7.52
N LEU A 46 4.29 -0.10 7.18
CA LEU A 46 4.18 0.59 5.88
C LEU A 46 5.35 1.55 5.61
N VAL A 47 5.80 2.26 6.64
CA VAL A 47 6.87 3.25 6.54
C VAL A 47 8.15 2.65 7.15
N PRO A 48 9.32 2.77 6.49
CA PRO A 48 10.60 2.36 7.08
C PRO A 48 10.85 3.03 8.44
N ARG A 49 11.58 2.36 9.33
CA ARG A 49 11.83 2.89 10.69
C ARG A 49 12.47 4.28 10.71
N GLY A 50 13.39 4.58 9.80
CA GLY A 50 14.18 5.80 9.85
C GLY A 50 15.20 5.80 11.00
N ASN A 51 15.63 6.99 11.42
CA ASN A 51 16.43 7.22 12.62
C ASN A 51 16.04 8.56 13.28
N GLU A 52 16.54 8.84 14.49
CA GLU A 52 16.20 10.07 15.23
C GLU A 52 16.66 11.36 14.52
N ALA A 53 17.74 11.29 13.74
CA ALA A 53 18.23 12.43 12.95
C ALA A 53 17.34 12.72 11.73
N GLY A 54 16.51 11.76 11.31
CA GLY A 54 15.78 11.78 10.05
C GLY A 54 16.59 11.20 8.90
N ILE A 55 15.94 10.39 8.07
CA ILE A 55 16.49 9.88 6.81
C ILE A 55 15.70 10.49 5.66
N THR A 56 16.41 11.10 4.71
CA THR A 56 15.80 11.64 3.49
C THR A 56 15.50 10.51 2.51
N TYR A 57 14.24 10.43 2.08
CA TYR A 57 13.77 9.56 1.01
C TYR A 57 13.21 10.38 -0.15
N LYS A 58 13.18 9.77 -1.34
CA LYS A 58 12.50 10.32 -2.51
C LYS A 58 11.12 9.65 -2.63
N LEU A 59 10.06 10.41 -2.39
CA LEU A 59 8.69 9.99 -2.66
C LEU A 59 8.41 10.16 -4.15
N PHE A 60 8.17 9.04 -4.85
CA PHE A 60 7.83 9.02 -6.27
C PHE A 60 6.34 8.76 -6.47
N ALA A 61 5.71 9.52 -7.36
CA ALA A 61 4.34 9.34 -7.80
C ALA A 61 4.25 9.37 -9.33
N MET A 62 3.40 8.52 -9.89
CA MET A 62 3.17 8.41 -11.34
C MET A 62 1.68 8.24 -11.62
N VAL A 63 1.18 8.91 -12.65
CA VAL A 63 -0.18 8.71 -13.17
C VAL A 63 -0.11 8.00 -14.52
N THR A 64 -0.54 6.75 -14.57
CA THR A 64 -0.53 5.93 -15.79
C THR A 64 -1.84 6.02 -16.58
N ASP A 65 -1.80 5.60 -17.84
CA ASP A 65 -2.99 5.50 -18.69
C ASP A 65 -3.82 4.25 -18.33
N TYR A 66 -4.98 4.48 -17.72
CA TYR A 66 -5.91 3.42 -17.31
C TYR A 66 -6.29 2.45 -18.44
N SER A 67 -6.32 2.90 -19.70
CA SER A 67 -6.66 2.03 -20.82
C SER A 67 -5.63 0.91 -21.03
N GLN A 68 -4.39 1.14 -20.61
CA GLN A 68 -3.29 0.18 -20.65
C GLN A 68 -3.19 -0.68 -19.38
N ASP A 69 -3.72 -0.19 -18.27
CA ASP A 69 -3.56 -0.82 -16.94
C ASP A 69 -4.71 -1.77 -16.60
N LYS A 70 -5.93 -1.43 -17.02
CA LYS A 70 -7.15 -2.14 -16.62
C LYS A 70 -7.15 -3.62 -17.02
N THR A 71 -7.52 -4.50 -16.12
CA THR A 71 -7.83 -5.91 -16.39
C THR A 71 -9.34 -6.13 -16.60
N PRO A 72 -9.74 -7.28 -17.18
CA PRO A 72 -11.14 -7.68 -17.20
C PRO A 72 -11.70 -7.75 -15.77
N ALA A 73 -12.95 -7.34 -15.59
CA ALA A 73 -13.61 -7.43 -14.29
C ALA A 73 -13.87 -8.90 -13.92
N SER A 74 -13.67 -9.25 -12.65
CA SER A 74 -14.05 -10.55 -12.10
C SER A 74 -15.32 -10.43 -11.26
N ALA A 75 -16.19 -11.42 -11.37
CA ALA A 75 -17.50 -11.43 -10.69
C ALA A 75 -17.42 -11.89 -9.22
N ASN A 76 -16.30 -12.48 -8.81
CA ASN A 76 -16.17 -13.22 -7.56
C ASN A 76 -15.14 -12.62 -6.59
N GLU A 77 -14.78 -11.34 -6.76
CA GLU A 77 -13.82 -10.66 -5.90
C GLU A 77 -14.33 -10.61 -4.45
N ILE A 78 -13.46 -11.03 -3.51
CA ILE A 78 -13.85 -11.19 -2.10
C ILE A 78 -13.41 -9.98 -1.27
N CYS A 79 -12.20 -9.46 -1.50
CA CYS A 79 -11.62 -8.35 -0.75
C CYS A 79 -10.48 -7.66 -1.52
N HIS A 80 -10.26 -6.37 -1.22
CA HIS A 80 -9.34 -5.50 -1.95
C HIS A 80 -8.21 -4.94 -1.07
N ASP A 81 -7.89 -5.61 0.03
CA ASP A 81 -6.79 -5.21 0.92
C ASP A 81 -5.58 -6.08 0.62
N GLY A 82 -4.37 -5.53 0.76
CA GLY A 82 -3.13 -6.27 0.53
C GLY A 82 -2.90 -6.78 -0.90
N TRP A 83 -3.73 -6.40 -1.87
CA TRP A 83 -3.70 -7.02 -3.20
C TRP A 83 -2.40 -6.78 -3.95
N ILE A 84 -1.61 -5.74 -3.62
CA ILE A 84 -0.32 -5.48 -4.27
C ILE A 84 0.64 -6.68 -4.14
N LEU A 85 0.59 -7.41 -3.02
CA LEU A 85 1.45 -8.58 -2.80
C LEU A 85 0.73 -9.92 -3.02
N CYS A 86 -0.61 -9.90 -3.01
CA CYS A 86 -1.41 -11.10 -2.85
C CYS A 86 -2.39 -11.35 -4.01
N GLY A 87 -2.55 -10.37 -4.91
CA GLY A 87 -3.68 -10.33 -5.83
C GLY A 87 -5.01 -10.14 -5.11
N VAL A 88 -6.10 -10.21 -5.87
CA VAL A 88 -7.46 -10.10 -5.32
C VAL A 88 -8.04 -11.51 -5.21
N PRO A 89 -8.32 -12.02 -3.98
CA PRO A 89 -8.91 -13.33 -3.82
C PRO A 89 -10.25 -13.44 -4.57
N GLY A 90 -10.41 -14.52 -5.33
CA GLY A 90 -11.59 -14.76 -6.18
C GLY A 90 -11.58 -14.02 -7.52
N SER A 91 -10.58 -13.17 -7.78
CA SER A 91 -10.35 -12.59 -9.10
C SER A 91 -9.59 -13.57 -10.00
N ASP A 92 -9.93 -13.57 -11.28
CA ASP A 92 -9.26 -14.38 -12.31
C ASP A 92 -7.95 -13.73 -12.77
N TYR A 93 -7.79 -12.43 -12.51
CA TYR A 93 -6.67 -11.62 -12.95
C TYR A 93 -6.11 -10.79 -11.80
N TYR A 94 -4.81 -10.54 -11.83
CA TYR A 94 -4.21 -9.50 -10.99
C TYR A 94 -4.74 -8.12 -11.46
N PRO A 95 -5.11 -7.18 -10.58
CA PRO A 95 -5.86 -5.96 -10.95
C PRO A 95 -5.00 -4.87 -11.62
N ASP A 96 -3.85 -5.23 -12.19
CA ASP A 96 -2.99 -4.39 -13.02
C ASP A 96 -2.34 -5.25 -14.11
N LYS A 97 -2.44 -4.83 -15.37
CA LYS A 97 -1.80 -5.50 -16.51
C LYS A 97 -0.29 -5.31 -16.57
N ARG A 98 0.25 -4.29 -15.91
CA ARG A 98 1.69 -4.02 -15.91
C ARG A 98 2.43 -5.09 -15.10
N ALA A 99 3.73 -5.21 -15.39
CA ALA A 99 4.59 -6.05 -14.58
C ALA A 99 4.64 -5.49 -13.14
N MET A 100 4.60 -6.38 -12.14
CA MET A 100 4.75 -5.97 -10.74
C MET A 100 6.10 -5.26 -10.56
N GLY A 101 6.06 -4.07 -9.97
CA GLY A 101 7.23 -3.20 -9.81
C GLY A 101 7.39 -2.13 -10.90
N PHE A 102 6.50 -2.09 -11.90
CA PHE A 102 6.49 -1.01 -12.89
C PHE A 102 6.42 0.38 -12.20
N PRO A 103 7.18 1.39 -12.65
CA PRO A 103 8.04 1.40 -13.84
C PRO A 103 9.52 1.04 -13.57
N PHE A 104 9.81 0.50 -12.38
CA PHE A 104 11.18 0.18 -11.93
C PHE A 104 11.53 -1.31 -12.03
N ASP A 105 10.67 -2.12 -12.65
CA ASP A 105 10.87 -3.57 -12.85
C ASP A 105 12.00 -3.88 -13.85
N ARG A 106 12.46 -2.88 -14.61
CA ARG A 106 13.45 -3.03 -15.69
C ARG A 106 14.61 -2.07 -15.52
N ALA A 107 15.74 -2.45 -16.11
CA ALA A 107 16.90 -1.57 -16.21
C ALA A 107 16.54 -0.29 -16.98
N PHE A 108 17.05 0.84 -16.47
CA PHE A 108 16.86 2.13 -17.12
C PHE A 108 17.58 2.19 -18.48
N ARG A 109 17.12 3.11 -19.34
CA ARG A 109 17.80 3.38 -20.61
C ARG A 109 19.22 3.93 -20.33
N PRO A 110 20.19 3.69 -21.23
CA PRO A 110 21.59 4.08 -21.00
C PRO A 110 21.83 5.58 -20.73
N ASP A 111 20.91 6.44 -21.17
CA ASP A 111 20.93 7.88 -20.98
C ASP A 111 20.44 8.35 -19.60
N VAL A 112 19.76 7.49 -18.84
CA VAL A 112 19.23 7.81 -17.51
C VAL A 112 20.30 7.55 -16.45
N LYS A 113 20.78 8.62 -15.80
CA LYS A 113 21.82 8.53 -14.75
C LYS A 113 21.29 8.85 -13.36
N THR A 114 20.24 9.65 -13.31
CA THR A 114 19.57 10.09 -12.08
C THR A 114 18.08 9.79 -12.16
N LEU A 115 17.39 9.87 -11.02
CA LEU A 115 15.94 9.73 -11.01
C LEU A 115 15.26 10.87 -11.78
N ASP A 116 15.86 12.07 -11.82
CA ASP A 116 15.32 13.21 -12.56
C ASP A 116 15.37 12.98 -14.07
N ASP A 117 16.42 12.32 -14.58
CA ASP A 117 16.53 11.94 -16.01
C ASP A 117 15.45 10.93 -16.43
N PHE A 118 14.89 10.21 -15.47
CA PHE A 118 13.83 9.22 -15.70
C PHE A 118 12.43 9.83 -15.80
N LEU A 119 12.22 11.03 -15.23
CA LEU A 119 10.89 11.59 -15.09
C LEU A 119 10.28 12.01 -16.43
N THR A 120 8.99 11.72 -16.57
CA THR A 120 8.13 12.23 -17.64
C THR A 120 7.06 13.16 -17.05
N ASP A 121 6.29 13.85 -17.89
CA ASP A 121 5.31 14.87 -17.45
C ASP A 121 4.23 14.35 -16.47
N ASN A 122 3.97 13.05 -16.47
CA ASN A 122 3.03 12.36 -15.59
C ASN A 122 3.67 11.78 -14.30
N MET A 123 4.94 12.08 -14.04
CA MET A 123 5.69 11.64 -12.87
C MET A 123 6.14 12.83 -12.02
N LYS A 124 6.23 12.61 -10.71
CA LYS A 124 6.78 13.60 -9.78
C LYS A 124 7.56 12.93 -8.66
N VAL A 125 8.64 13.58 -8.25
CA VAL A 125 9.42 13.22 -7.08
C VAL A 125 9.38 14.35 -6.07
N GLN A 126 9.29 14.00 -4.80
CA GLN A 126 9.38 14.92 -3.67
C GLN A 126 10.32 14.34 -2.62
N ASP A 127 11.28 15.13 -2.14
CA ASP A 127 12.09 14.74 -1.00
C ASP A 127 11.23 14.81 0.28
N ILE A 128 11.26 13.73 1.06
CA ILE A 128 10.58 13.57 2.34
C ILE A 128 11.57 13.13 3.41
N VAL A 129 11.27 13.39 4.68
CA VAL A 129 12.10 12.97 5.81
C VAL A 129 11.30 12.00 6.68
N VAL A 130 11.85 10.81 6.90
CA VAL A 130 11.31 9.82 7.83
C VAL A 130 12.14 9.86 9.10
N LYS A 131 11.50 10.21 10.22
CA LYS A 131 12.15 10.31 11.53
C LYS A 131 11.60 9.25 12.46
N PHE A 132 12.51 8.57 13.15
CA PHE A 132 12.17 7.66 14.24
C PHE A 132 12.01 8.45 15.55
N ASP A 133 10.94 8.18 16.29
CA ASP A 133 10.77 8.62 17.67
C ASP A 133 10.95 7.40 18.58
N ASP A 134 11.94 7.43 19.47
CA ASP A 134 12.24 6.34 20.41
C ASP A 134 11.36 6.42 21.66
N SER A 135 10.08 6.70 21.43
CA SER A 135 9.05 6.68 22.46
C SER A 135 8.15 5.46 22.26
N ARG A 136 7.84 4.76 23.35
CA ARG A 136 6.82 3.71 23.35
C ARG A 136 5.46 4.36 23.53
N VAL A 137 4.58 4.16 22.56
CA VAL A 137 3.16 4.49 22.65
C VAL A 137 2.40 3.18 22.64
N ASP A 138 1.64 2.90 23.70
CA ASP A 138 0.76 1.75 23.70
C ASP A 138 -0.34 1.94 22.64
N PRO A 139 -0.76 0.87 21.94
CA PRO A 139 -1.69 1.02 20.83
C PRO A 139 -3.00 1.65 21.31
N PRO A 140 -3.58 2.56 20.52
CA PRO A 140 -4.86 3.15 20.87
C PRO A 140 -5.93 2.05 20.93
N SER A 141 -6.79 2.11 21.94
CA SER A 141 -7.95 1.22 22.06
C SER A 141 -9.05 1.51 21.02
N ALA A 142 -8.87 2.53 20.17
CA ALA A 142 -9.81 2.94 19.14
C ALA A 142 -9.29 2.61 17.73
N LEU A 143 -10.20 2.33 16.80
CA LEU A 143 -9.88 2.10 15.38
C LEU A 143 -9.31 3.38 14.74
N LEU A 144 -8.34 3.22 13.84
CA LEU A 144 -7.86 4.29 12.98
C LEU A 144 -8.92 4.69 11.94
N PRO A 145 -8.81 5.87 11.31
CA PRO A 145 -9.65 6.25 10.17
C PRO A 145 -9.65 5.16 9.08
N GLY A 146 -10.84 4.73 8.66
CA GLY A 146 -11.02 3.57 7.78
C GLY A 146 -11.31 2.25 8.50
N GLU A 147 -11.68 2.31 9.79
CA GLU A 147 -12.00 1.15 10.64
C GLU A 147 -10.84 0.16 10.81
N VAL A 148 -9.59 0.63 10.66
CA VAL A 148 -8.40 -0.22 10.78
C VAL A 148 -8.03 -0.38 12.25
N SER A 149 -8.02 -1.61 12.74
CA SER A 149 -7.64 -1.92 14.11
C SER A 149 -6.11 -1.88 14.30
N THR A 150 -5.72 -1.44 15.50
CA THR A 150 -4.33 -1.49 15.99
C THR A 150 -4.23 -2.22 17.34
N SER A 151 -5.32 -2.83 17.80
CA SER A 151 -5.52 -3.17 19.22
C SER A 151 -4.71 -4.37 19.72
N TRP A 152 -3.89 -5.02 18.87
CA TRP A 152 -3.24 -6.30 19.20
C TRP A 152 -1.71 -6.29 19.19
N MET A 153 -1.09 -5.13 19.40
CA MET A 153 0.33 -5.10 19.77
C MET A 153 0.47 -5.05 21.30
N PRO A 154 1.06 -6.07 21.96
CA PRO A 154 1.40 -5.99 23.39
C PRO A 154 2.49 -4.93 23.69
#